data_AF-A0A1K0H2A2-F1
#
_entry.id   AF-A0A1K0H2A2-F1
#
_cell.length_a   1.000
_cell.length_b   1.000
_cell.length_c   1.000
_cell.angle_alpha   90.00
_cell.angle_beta   90.00
_cell.angle_gamma   90.00
#
_symmetry.space_group_name_H-M   'P 1'
#
loop_
_entity.id
_entity.type
_entity.pdbx_description
1 polymer ?
#
loop_
_entity_poly.entity_id
_entity_poly.type
_entity_poly.pdbx_seq_one_letter_code
_entity_poly.pdbx_strand_id
1 'polypeptide(L)'
;MLLVALVAATLAALVHVQFFVLESLRFTRPAVWRRFLVTSQHDADAIRPMAFNQGWYNLFLALGVLAGVAATASGRTVAGASLIGFAGACMAGAGAVLLATDRRFARAAAVQAAPPLVALVALAAATL
;
A
#
# COMPACT_ATOMS: atom_id res chain seq x y z
N MET A 1 21.03 -5.41 -5.98
CA MET A 1 19.83 -4.54 -5.89
C MET A 1 18.52 -5.32 -5.88
N LEU A 2 18.42 -6.47 -6.57
CA LEU A 2 17.19 -7.28 -6.59
C LEU A 2 16.67 -7.74 -5.21
N LEU A 3 17.53 -8.23 -4.32
CA LEU A 3 17.12 -8.63 -2.97
C LEU A 3 16.48 -7.47 -2.18
N VAL A 4 17.07 -6.28 -2.28
CA VAL A 4 16.53 -5.06 -1.66
C VAL A 4 15.15 -4.74 -2.23
N ALA A 5 14.98 -4.85 -3.54
CA ALA A 5 13.69 -4.64 -4.20
C ALA A 5 12.61 -5.61 -3.67
N LEU A 6 12.94 -6.90 -3.55
CA LEU A 6 12.00 -7.92 -3.07
C LEU A 6 11.63 -7.76 -1.59
N VAL A 7 12.60 -7.43 -0.74
CA VAL A 7 12.35 -7.15 0.68
C VAL A 7 11.47 -5.92 0.83
N ALA A 8 11.81 -4.81 0.14
CA ALA A 8 11.02 -3.58 0.19
C ALA A 8 9.61 -3.76 -0.37
N ALA A 9 9.45 -4.52 -1.47
CA ALA A 9 8.15 -4.85 -2.06
C ALA A 9 7.31 -5.68 -1.09
N THR A 10 7.90 -6.66 -0.41
CA THR A 10 7.20 -7.47 0.60
C THR A 10 6.75 -6.61 1.77
N LEU A 11 7.60 -5.70 2.27
CA LEU A 11 7.22 -4.74 3.31
C LEU A 11 6.08 -3.81 2.85
N ALA A 12 6.11 -3.33 1.61
CA ALA A 12 5.03 -2.54 1.02
C ALA A 12 3.69 -3.31 1.04
N ALA A 13 3.70 -4.57 0.60
CA ALA A 13 2.52 -5.42 0.62
C ALA A 13 1.97 -5.62 2.04
N LEU A 14 2.84 -5.88 3.03
CA LEU A 14 2.43 -6.04 4.43
C LEU A 14 1.79 -4.77 5.01
N VAL A 15 2.32 -3.58 4.68
CA VAL A 15 1.71 -2.30 5.07
C VAL A 15 0.31 -2.16 4.47
N HIS A 16 0.10 -2.54 3.21
CA HIS A 16 -1.20 -2.43 2.56
C HIS A 16 -2.21 -3.49 3.03
N VAL A 17 -1.75 -4.69 3.39
CA VAL A 17 -2.57 -5.66 4.14
C VAL A 17 -2.98 -5.08 5.49
N GLN A 18 -2.09 -4.37 6.18
CA GLN A 18 -2.42 -3.70 7.42
C GLN A 18 -3.48 -2.59 7.22
N PHE A 19 -3.44 -1.84 6.11
CA PHE A 19 -4.52 -0.89 5.77
C PHE A 19 -5.84 -1.59 5.48
N PHE A 20 -5.85 -2.67 4.70
CA PHE A 20 -7.03 -3.52 4.52
C PHE A 20 -7.67 -3.92 5.85
N VAL A 21 -6.87 -4.39 6.81
CA VAL A 21 -7.38 -4.77 8.14
C VAL A 21 -7.99 -3.57 8.87
N LEU A 22 -7.38 -2.39 8.77
CA LEU A 22 -7.93 -1.19 9.41
C LEU A 22 -9.23 -0.72 8.75
N GLU A 23 -9.26 -0.66 7.42
CA GLU A 23 -10.33 -0.04 6.64
C GLU A 23 -11.53 -0.97 6.41
N SER A 24 -11.29 -2.27 6.17
CA SER A 24 -12.37 -3.23 5.90
C SER A 24 -12.84 -3.98 7.13
N LEU A 25 -11.95 -4.29 8.08
CA LEU A 25 -12.29 -5.18 9.20
C LEU A 25 -12.50 -4.43 10.53
N ARG A 26 -11.80 -3.32 10.74
CA ARG A 26 -11.73 -2.65 12.06
C ARG A 26 -12.19 -1.21 12.06
N PHE A 27 -12.65 -0.68 10.93
CA PHE A 27 -12.86 0.76 10.73
C PHE A 27 -13.82 1.38 11.75
N THR A 28 -14.88 0.66 12.12
CA THR A 28 -15.90 1.14 13.08
C THR A 28 -15.38 1.33 14.50
N ARG A 29 -14.14 0.90 14.82
CA ARG A 29 -13.54 1.12 16.15
C ARG A 29 -13.05 2.56 16.28
N PRO A 30 -13.35 3.26 17.40
CA PRO A 30 -12.87 4.64 17.63
C PRO A 30 -11.37 4.85 17.47
N ALA A 31 -10.55 3.89 17.90
CA ALA A 31 -9.10 3.96 17.74
C ALA A 31 -8.63 3.91 16.27
N VAL A 32 -9.48 3.43 15.35
CA VAL A 32 -9.18 3.30 13.92
C VAL A 32 -9.70 4.51 13.16
N TRP A 33 -11.00 4.82 13.19
CA TRP A 33 -11.55 5.94 12.40
C TRP A 33 -10.95 7.30 12.79
N ARG A 34 -10.51 7.48 14.04
CA ARG A 34 -9.77 8.70 14.46
C ARG A 34 -8.46 8.91 13.70
N ARG A 35 -7.82 7.83 13.22
CA ARG A 35 -6.60 7.92 12.39
C ARG A 35 -6.89 8.50 11.00
N PHE A 36 -8.14 8.40 10.55
CA PHE A 36 -8.64 8.97 9.30
C PHE A 36 -9.25 10.37 9.52
N LEU A 37 -8.99 10.99 10.68
CA LEU A 37 -9.49 12.32 11.07
C LEU A 37 -11.03 12.44 11.11
N VAL A 38 -11.72 11.31 11.19
CA VAL A 38 -13.17 11.26 11.46
C VAL A 38 -13.39 11.66 12.91
N THR A 39 -14.45 12.42 13.19
CA THR A 39 -14.68 13.06 14.51
C THR A 39 -15.77 12.38 15.34
N SER A 40 -16.67 11.61 14.71
CA SER A 40 -17.80 10.95 15.39
C SER A 40 -18.05 9.54 14.87
N GLN A 41 -18.75 8.73 15.68
CA GLN A 41 -19.20 7.41 15.23
C GLN A 41 -20.22 7.51 14.07
N HIS A 42 -21.08 8.53 14.10
CA HIS A 42 -22.06 8.76 13.04
C HIS A 42 -21.38 8.96 11.67
N ASP A 43 -20.35 9.80 11.61
CA ASP A 43 -19.59 10.02 10.37
C ASP A 43 -18.82 8.77 9.94
N ALA A 44 -18.27 8.02 10.91
CA ALA A 44 -17.58 6.76 10.64
C ALA A 44 -18.53 5.72 10.03
N ASP A 45 -19.76 5.62 10.54
CA ASP A 45 -20.76 4.70 10.03
C ASP A 45 -21.22 5.12 8.62
N ALA A 46 -21.35 6.43 8.37
CA ALA A 46 -21.71 6.98 7.06
C ALA A 46 -20.67 6.66 5.98
N ILE A 47 -19.37 6.74 6.30
CA ILE A 47 -18.29 6.45 5.33
C ILE A 47 -17.76 5.01 5.37
N ARG A 48 -18.28 4.17 6.28
CA ARG A 48 -17.87 2.76 6.43
C ARG A 48 -17.89 1.99 5.11
N PRO A 49 -18.90 2.09 4.21
CA PRO A 49 -18.88 1.38 2.94
C PRO A 49 -17.73 1.82 2.03
N MET A 50 -17.39 3.11 2.02
CA MET A 50 -16.26 3.64 1.25
C MET A 50 -14.92 3.13 1.81
N ALA A 51 -14.74 3.19 3.14
CA ALA A 51 -13.55 2.65 3.79
C ALA A 51 -13.41 1.14 3.52
N PHE A 52 -14.52 0.39 3.62
CA PHE A 52 -14.51 -1.04 3.33
C PHE A 52 -13.98 -1.34 1.93
N ASN A 53 -14.46 -0.60 0.92
CA ASN A 53 -14.02 -0.77 -0.47
C ASN A 53 -12.55 -0.36 -0.66
N GLN A 54 -12.11 0.73 -0.03
CA GLN A 54 -10.70 1.17 -0.07
C GLN A 54 -9.75 0.10 0.47
N GLY A 55 -10.11 -0.56 1.58
CA GLY A 55 -9.30 -1.64 2.10
C GLY A 55 -9.14 -2.80 1.12
N TRP A 56 -10.17 -3.13 0.33
CA TRP A 56 -10.06 -4.17 -0.70
C TRP A 56 -9.16 -3.77 -1.86
N TYR A 57 -9.17 -2.51 -2.30
CA TYR A 57 -8.18 -2.01 -3.26
C TYR A 57 -6.76 -2.18 -2.72
N ASN A 58 -6.52 -1.82 -1.45
CA ASN A 58 -5.24 -2.01 -0.78
C ASN A 58 -4.82 -3.50 -0.75
N LEU A 59 -5.75 -4.41 -0.45
CA LEU A 59 -5.47 -5.85 -0.46
C LEU A 59 -5.11 -6.35 -1.86
N PHE A 60 -5.84 -5.96 -2.90
CA PHE A 60 -5.54 -6.41 -4.27
C PHE A 60 -4.20 -5.90 -4.78
N LEU A 61 -3.83 -4.65 -4.46
CA LEU A 61 -2.49 -4.13 -4.73
C LEU A 61 -1.41 -4.94 -4.00
N ALA A 62 -1.63 -5.27 -2.71
CA ALA A 62 -0.71 -6.10 -1.95
C ALA A 62 -0.54 -7.50 -2.56
N LEU A 63 -1.65 -8.13 -2.98
CA LEU A 63 -1.62 -9.43 -3.65
C LEU A 63 -0.89 -9.38 -5.00
N GLY A 64 -1.07 -8.30 -5.77
CA GLY A 64 -0.32 -8.06 -7.01
C GLY A 64 1.19 -7.98 -6.75
N VAL A 65 1.61 -7.25 -5.72
CA VAL A 65 3.02 -7.17 -5.32
C VAL A 65 3.56 -8.53 -4.87
N LEU A 66 2.84 -9.26 -4.02
CA LEU A 66 3.27 -10.59 -3.54
C LEU A 66 3.36 -11.60 -4.68
N ALA A 67 2.41 -11.59 -5.63
CA ALA A 67 2.49 -12.39 -6.84
C ALA A 67 3.73 -12.02 -7.68
N GLY A 68 4.06 -10.73 -7.78
CA GLY A 68 5.27 -10.26 -8.44
C GLY A 68 6.57 -10.70 -7.76
N VAL A 69 6.60 -10.69 -6.42
CA VAL A 69 7.72 -11.22 -5.62
C VAL A 69 7.89 -12.72 -5.87
N ALA A 70 6.82 -13.50 -5.80
CA ALA A 70 6.84 -14.94 -6.06
C ALA A 70 7.30 -15.25 -7.50
N ALA A 71 6.78 -14.52 -8.50
CA ALA A 71 7.17 -14.69 -9.89
C ALA A 71 8.67 -14.41 -10.11
N THR A 72 9.19 -13.31 -9.53
CA THR A 72 10.62 -12.99 -9.58
C THR A 72 11.46 -14.08 -8.93
N ALA A 73 11.06 -14.57 -7.75
CA ALA A 73 11.77 -15.63 -7.03
C ALA A 73 11.78 -16.98 -7.78
N SER A 74 10.77 -17.23 -8.63
CA SER A 74 10.72 -18.41 -9.52
C SER A 74 11.43 -18.20 -10.87
N GLY A 75 12.22 -17.13 -11.04
CA GLY A 75 12.96 -16.83 -12.27
C GLY A 75 12.14 -16.15 -13.38
N ARG A 76 10.85 -15.86 -13.17
CA ARG A 76 10.01 -15.12 -14.12
C ARG A 76 10.16 -13.62 -13.92
N THR A 77 11.38 -13.12 -14.12
CA THR A 77 11.80 -11.77 -13.71
C THR A 77 11.01 -10.65 -14.37
N VAL A 78 10.73 -10.72 -15.69
CA VAL A 78 9.94 -9.68 -16.39
C VAL A 78 8.52 -9.59 -15.84
N ALA A 79 7.83 -10.72 -15.69
CA ALA A 79 6.48 -10.75 -15.13
C ALA A 79 6.45 -10.25 -13.68
N GLY A 80 7.43 -10.69 -12.87
CA GLY A 80 7.54 -10.27 -11.49
C GLY A 80 7.85 -8.78 -11.31
N ALA A 81 8.78 -8.25 -12.11
CA ALA A 81 9.13 -6.84 -12.14
C ALA A 81 7.95 -5.96 -12.57
N SER A 82 7.18 -6.37 -13.59
CA SER A 82 6.00 -5.63 -14.05
C SER A 82 4.91 -5.55 -12.97
N LEU A 83 4.66 -6.65 -12.26
CA LEU A 83 3.67 -6.69 -11.16
C LEU A 83 4.08 -5.83 -9.96
N ILE A 84 5.34 -5.96 -9.50
CA ILE A 84 5.89 -5.12 -8.43
C ILE A 84 5.88 -3.65 -8.86
N GLY A 85 6.30 -3.38 -10.10
CA GLY A 85 6.40 -2.06 -10.70
C GLY A 85 5.06 -1.33 -10.73
N PHE A 86 4.05 -1.94 -11.36
CA PHE A 86 2.74 -1.31 -11.49
C PHE A 86 2.04 -1.12 -10.14
N ALA A 87 1.93 -2.19 -9.34
CA ALA A 87 1.24 -2.11 -8.06
C ALA A 87 1.98 -1.19 -7.07
N GLY A 88 3.31 -1.26 -7.02
CA GLY A 88 4.14 -0.36 -6.21
C GLY A 88 4.01 1.10 -6.63
N ALA A 89 3.93 1.40 -7.94
CA ALA A 89 3.72 2.75 -8.43
C ALA A 89 2.34 3.30 -8.02
N CYS A 90 1.28 2.47 -8.07
CA CYS A 90 -0.04 2.86 -7.57
C CYS A 90 0.00 3.18 -6.05
N MET A 91 0.65 2.35 -5.24
CA MET A 91 0.81 2.58 -3.79
C MET A 91 1.55 3.89 -3.50
N ALA A 92 2.67 4.13 -4.19
CA ALA A 92 3.46 5.36 -4.05
C ALA A 92 2.67 6.59 -4.51
N GLY A 93 1.99 6.50 -5.65
CA GLY A 93 1.14 7.57 -6.19
C GLY A 93 -0.02 7.92 -5.26
N ALA A 94 -0.71 6.91 -4.71
CA ALA A 94 -1.75 7.13 -3.70
C ALA A 94 -1.19 7.82 -2.45
N GLY A 95 0.03 7.51 -2.05
CA GLY A 95 0.68 8.19 -0.91
C GLY A 95 0.99 9.66 -1.20
N ALA A 96 1.42 9.97 -2.43
CA ALA A 96 1.60 11.34 -2.86
C ALA A 96 0.28 12.12 -2.88
N VAL A 97 -0.80 11.52 -3.42
CA VAL A 97 -2.14 12.12 -3.39
C VAL A 97 -2.62 12.36 -1.96
N LEU A 98 -2.39 11.40 -1.05
CA LEU A 98 -2.76 11.54 0.37
C LEU A 98 -2.03 12.71 1.04
N LEU A 99 -0.72 12.84 0.82
CA LEU A 99 0.08 13.95 1.33
C LEU A 99 -0.37 15.31 0.76
N ALA A 100 -0.69 15.35 -0.54
CA ALA A 100 -1.17 16.55 -1.21
C ALA A 100 -2.56 16.96 -0.73
N THR A 101 -3.41 15.99 -0.34
CA THR A 101 -4.77 16.23 0.13
C THR A 101 -4.77 16.89 1.51
N ASP A 102 -3.99 16.38 2.46
CA ASP A 102 -3.90 16.95 3.80
C ASP A 102 -2.55 16.60 4.47
N ARG A 103 -1.80 17.62 4.86
CA ARG A 103 -0.48 17.47 5.49
C ARG A 103 -0.52 16.76 6.83
N ARG A 104 -1.67 16.70 7.52
CA ARG A 104 -1.87 15.91 8.74
C ARG A 104 -1.66 14.41 8.49
N PHE A 105 -1.81 13.95 7.24
CA PHE A 105 -1.51 12.58 6.84
C PHE A 105 -0.06 12.33 6.45
N ALA A 106 0.86 13.29 6.59
CA ALA A 106 2.24 13.13 6.12
C ALA A 106 2.93 11.86 6.61
N ARG A 107 2.70 11.48 7.87
CA ARG A 107 3.23 10.22 8.42
C ARG A 107 2.59 8.99 7.76
N ALA A 108 1.27 8.99 7.57
CA ALA A 108 0.56 7.88 6.94
C ALA A 108 0.98 7.73 5.47
N ALA A 109 1.09 8.85 4.74
CA ALA A 109 1.60 8.90 3.38
C ALA A 109 3.03 8.35 3.28
N ALA A 110 3.93 8.71 4.21
CA ALA A 110 5.29 8.18 4.24
C ALA A 110 5.32 6.66 4.49
N VAL A 111 4.53 6.16 5.45
CA VAL A 111 4.42 4.72 5.75
C VAL A 111 3.91 3.94 4.53
N GLN A 112 2.93 4.49 3.81
CA GLN A 112 2.36 3.93 2.59
C GLN A 112 3.33 3.94 1.40
N ALA A 113 4.02 5.06 1.17
CA ALA A 113 4.78 5.29 -0.06
C ALA A 113 6.26 4.91 0.02
N ALA A 114 6.89 4.96 1.19
CA ALA A 114 8.34 4.76 1.28
C ALA A 114 8.77 3.33 0.89
N PRO A 115 8.17 2.24 1.43
CA PRO A 115 8.54 0.89 1.03
C PRO A 115 8.40 0.61 -0.49
N PRO A 116 7.28 0.94 -1.16
CA PRO A 116 7.18 0.71 -2.59
C PRO A 116 8.12 1.61 -3.39
N LEU A 117 8.41 2.86 -2.99
CA LEU A 117 9.41 3.69 -3.67
C LEU A 117 10.81 3.07 -3.61
N VAL A 118 11.22 2.55 -2.45
CA VAL A 118 12.48 1.82 -2.32
C VAL A 118 12.50 0.59 -3.23
N ALA A 119 11.39 -0.14 -3.30
CA ALA A 119 11.27 -1.30 -4.17
C ALA A 119 11.43 -0.93 -5.66
N LEU A 120 10.76 0.15 -6.11
CA LEU A 120 10.82 0.63 -7.49
C LEU A 120 12.22 1.09 -7.90
N VAL A 121 12.88 1.88 -7.05
CA VAL A 121 14.24 2.36 -7.31
C VAL A 121 15.22 1.19 -7.36
N ALA A 122 15.15 0.27 -6.40
CA ALA A 122 16.01 -0.90 -6.37
C ALA A 122 15.74 -1.85 -7.54
N LEU A 123 14.49 -1.97 -8.00
CA LEU A 123 14.13 -2.77 -9.16
C LEU A 123 14.71 -2.15 -10.44
N ALA A 124 14.54 -0.85 -10.65
CA ALA A 124 15.10 -0.13 -11.79
C ALA A 124 16.64 -0.25 -11.85
N ALA A 125 17.31 -0.12 -10.70
CA ALA A 125 18.76 -0.27 -10.58
C ALA A 125 19.26 -1.73 -10.69
N ALA A 126 18.36 -2.72 -10.68
CA ALA A 126 18.70 -4.12 -10.91
C ALA A 126 18.50 -4.57 -12.37
N THR A 127 17.75 -3.79 -13.15
CA THR A 127 17.43 -4.06 -14.56
C THR A 127 18.25 -3.23 -15.56
N LEU A 128 18.97 -2.23 -15.07
CA LEU A 128 20.00 -1.47 -15.79
C LEU A 128 21.38 -2.07 -15.50
#